data_AF-A0A9E1IFS9-F1
#
_entry.id   AF-A0A9E1IFS9-F1
#
_cell.length_a   1.000
_cell.length_b   1.000
_cell.length_c   1.000
_cell.angle_alpha   90.00
_cell.angle_beta   90.00
_cell.angle_gamma   90.00
#
_symmetry.space_group_name_H-M   'P 1'
#
loop_
_entity.id
_entity.type
_entity.pdbx_description
1 polymer ?
#
loop_
_entity_poly.entity_id
_entity_poly.type
_entity_poly.pdbx_seq_one_letter_code
_entity_poly.pdbx_strand_id
1 'polypeptide(L)'
;MEQWHITWSEEGRPTLFVSEADKRMAVRVLARVAGQTAVLFCAVDDHLHVVTGGSREQAGRLGSAIGQALNYRLSHHLAPARFWEVNGRFHLKTLIRYVLDQTSHHKLQGVEHPALWTGSNFQDLIGARCLPGLDVALLQQHLPRLRSEEVFFAVGLQEFGPASDDALSECGLGALVKAGAAALAAPPDLPGRRLICVQARAAVAQLAHRIGYQSLQLADALQVTRRSAQRMRQFPVPPQLVKAIRMQVALRLACKGANFTSLKAGSGPQLER
;
A
#
# COMPACT_ATOMS: atom_id res chain seq x y z
N MET A 1 -11.77 5.56 -22.71
CA MET A 1 -12.38 4.91 -21.53
C MET A 1 -12.56 5.99 -20.49
N GLU A 2 -13.78 6.16 -20.02
CA GLU A 2 -14.10 7.08 -18.92
C GLU A 2 -13.38 6.68 -17.64
N GLN A 3 -13.20 7.65 -16.76
CA GLN A 3 -12.51 7.46 -15.50
C GLN A 3 -13.22 8.27 -14.42
N TRP A 4 -13.30 7.69 -13.22
CA TRP A 4 -14.06 8.25 -12.11
C TRP A 4 -13.20 8.30 -10.86
N HIS A 5 -13.17 9.46 -10.21
CA HIS A 5 -12.66 9.64 -8.87
C HIS A 5 -13.82 9.47 -7.89
N ILE A 6 -13.69 8.49 -7.00
CA ILE A 6 -14.68 8.12 -5.99
C ILE A 6 -14.09 8.46 -4.63
N THR A 7 -14.87 9.12 -3.79
CA THR A 7 -14.49 9.32 -2.39
C THR A 7 -15.58 8.91 -1.43
N TRP A 8 -15.16 8.35 -0.30
CA TRP A 8 -16.00 8.11 0.86
C TRP A 8 -15.41 8.84 2.03
N SER A 9 -16.23 9.57 2.77
CA SER A 9 -15.91 10.13 4.07
C SER A 9 -17.00 9.73 5.04
N GLU A 10 -16.79 9.88 6.34
CA GLU A 10 -17.90 9.81 7.30
C GLU A 10 -18.47 11.20 7.60
N GLU A 11 -19.77 11.23 7.87
CA GLU A 11 -20.45 12.44 8.31
C GLU A 11 -19.97 12.80 9.73
N GLY A 12 -19.42 14.00 9.91
CA GLY A 12 -18.73 14.39 11.16
C GLY A 12 -17.24 14.03 11.20
N ARG A 13 -16.71 13.34 10.18
CA ARG A 13 -15.28 13.03 9.99
C ARG A 13 -14.54 12.40 11.20
N PRO A 14 -15.10 11.40 11.89
CA PRO A 14 -14.27 10.61 12.80
C PRO A 14 -13.22 9.82 12.01
N THR A 15 -12.18 9.38 12.71
CA THR A 15 -11.11 8.55 12.18
C THR A 15 -11.64 7.15 11.82
N LEU A 16 -11.73 6.86 10.52
CA LEU A 16 -12.13 5.57 9.95
C LEU A 16 -11.05 4.49 10.10
N PHE A 17 -9.79 4.81 9.78
CA PHE A 17 -8.69 3.84 9.79
C PHE A 17 -7.70 4.13 10.91
N VAL A 18 -8.16 3.91 12.14
CA VAL A 18 -7.44 4.23 13.39
C VAL A 18 -6.09 3.50 13.47
N SER A 19 -6.06 2.21 13.12
CA SER A 19 -4.85 1.40 13.26
C SER A 19 -4.19 1.05 11.92
N GLU A 20 -2.90 0.68 11.97
CA GLU A 20 -2.21 0.08 10.83
C GLU A 20 -2.90 -1.22 10.34
N ALA A 21 -3.55 -1.95 11.23
CA ALA A 21 -4.31 -3.13 10.84
C ALA A 21 -5.53 -2.77 9.99
N ASP A 22 -6.21 -1.66 10.30
CA ASP A 22 -7.38 -1.16 9.56
C ASP A 22 -6.99 -0.64 8.19
N LYS A 23 -5.92 0.15 8.09
CA LYS A 23 -5.40 0.63 6.79
C LYS A 23 -5.06 -0.54 5.88
N ARG A 24 -4.31 -1.51 6.39
CA ARG A 24 -3.97 -2.73 5.63
C ARG A 24 -5.19 -3.58 5.30
N MET A 25 -6.20 -3.60 6.18
CA MET A 25 -7.49 -4.24 5.90
C MET A 25 -8.21 -3.56 4.74
N ALA A 26 -8.28 -2.24 4.73
CA ALA A 26 -8.89 -1.46 3.66
C ALA A 26 -8.21 -1.73 2.32
N VAL A 27 -6.87 -1.74 2.29
CA VAL A 27 -6.11 -2.10 1.07
C VAL A 27 -6.45 -3.51 0.59
N ARG A 28 -6.55 -4.50 1.47
CA ARG A 28 -6.94 -5.86 1.07
C ARG A 28 -8.39 -5.91 0.53
N VAL A 29 -9.29 -5.11 1.10
CA VAL A 29 -10.66 -4.97 0.58
C VAL A 29 -10.64 -4.36 -0.82
N LEU A 30 -9.89 -3.29 -1.04
CA LEU A 30 -9.72 -2.65 -2.35
C LEU A 30 -9.13 -3.61 -3.38
N ALA A 31 -8.07 -4.34 -3.02
CA ALA A 31 -7.46 -5.35 -3.89
C ALA A 31 -8.46 -6.43 -4.32
N ARG A 32 -9.32 -6.87 -3.40
CA ARG A 32 -10.32 -7.91 -3.66
C ARG A 32 -11.52 -7.40 -4.46
N VAL A 33 -12.02 -6.21 -4.15
CA VAL A 33 -13.28 -5.69 -4.69
C VAL A 33 -13.06 -4.88 -5.96
N ALA A 34 -12.07 -3.98 -5.94
CA ALA A 34 -11.77 -3.11 -7.06
C ALA A 34 -10.78 -3.76 -8.02
N GLY A 35 -9.79 -4.47 -7.49
CA GLY A 35 -8.87 -5.32 -8.26
C GLY A 35 -8.40 -4.66 -9.57
N GLN A 36 -8.78 -5.26 -10.69
CA GLN A 36 -8.41 -4.86 -12.06
C GLN A 36 -9.10 -3.58 -12.57
N THR A 37 -9.84 -2.88 -11.73
CA THR A 37 -10.51 -1.61 -12.09
C THR A 37 -9.96 -0.41 -11.31
N ALA A 38 -9.22 -0.63 -10.21
CA ALA A 38 -8.62 0.46 -9.44
C ALA A 38 -7.30 0.92 -10.08
N VAL A 39 -7.23 2.20 -10.43
CA VAL A 39 -6.07 2.85 -11.04
C VAL A 39 -5.20 3.52 -9.96
N LEU A 40 -5.83 4.23 -9.03
CA LEU A 40 -5.19 4.88 -7.88
C LEU A 40 -6.05 4.71 -6.65
N PHE A 41 -5.45 4.64 -5.46
CA PHE A 41 -6.21 4.77 -4.22
C PHE A 41 -5.35 5.25 -3.05
N CYS A 42 -6.00 5.89 -2.10
CA CYS A 42 -5.41 6.22 -0.81
C CYS A 42 -6.50 6.26 0.26
N ALA A 43 -6.36 5.38 1.26
CA ALA A 43 -7.14 5.42 2.49
C ALA A 43 -6.37 6.26 3.52
N VAL A 44 -6.83 7.47 3.81
CA VAL A 44 -6.33 8.29 4.92
C VAL A 44 -7.28 8.23 6.10
N ASP A 45 -6.89 8.76 7.24
CA ASP A 45 -7.56 8.58 8.52
C ASP A 45 -9.09 8.75 8.49
N ASP A 46 -9.63 9.79 7.85
CA ASP A 46 -11.07 10.11 7.83
C ASP A 46 -11.79 9.89 6.48
N HIS A 47 -11.07 9.50 5.42
CA HIS A 47 -11.68 9.23 4.11
C HIS A 47 -10.84 8.33 3.20
N LEU A 48 -11.47 7.87 2.12
CA LEU A 48 -10.88 7.02 1.10
C LEU A 48 -11.03 7.67 -0.28
N HIS A 49 -9.94 7.73 -1.04
CA HIS A 49 -9.93 8.03 -2.47
C HIS A 49 -9.71 6.78 -3.30
N VAL A 50 -10.48 6.61 -4.38
CA VAL A 50 -10.25 5.60 -5.41
C VAL A 50 -10.45 6.23 -6.79
N VAL A 51 -9.53 6.02 -7.71
CA VAL A 51 -9.70 6.34 -9.13
C VAL A 51 -9.89 5.02 -9.88
N THR A 52 -10.92 4.94 -10.71
CA THR A 52 -11.27 3.74 -11.46
C THR A 52 -11.53 4.05 -12.94
N GLY A 53 -11.30 3.08 -13.82
CA GLY A 53 -11.70 3.13 -15.22
C GLY A 53 -13.04 2.44 -15.46
N GLY A 54 -13.87 2.98 -16.36
CA GLY A 54 -15.17 2.41 -16.73
C GLY A 54 -16.28 3.45 -16.79
N SER A 55 -17.50 3.00 -17.12
CA SER A 55 -18.69 3.85 -17.19
C SER A 55 -19.13 4.36 -15.81
N ARG A 56 -19.96 5.40 -15.77
CA ARG A 56 -20.56 5.91 -14.53
C ARG A 56 -21.27 4.84 -13.70
N GLU A 57 -21.99 3.92 -14.35
CA GLU A 57 -22.72 2.83 -13.70
C GLU A 57 -21.75 1.78 -13.12
N GLN A 58 -20.67 1.48 -13.83
CA GLN A 58 -19.60 0.61 -13.32
C GLN A 58 -18.94 1.22 -12.08
N ALA A 59 -18.62 2.52 -12.13
CA ALA A 59 -18.11 3.26 -10.99
C ALA A 59 -19.11 3.26 -9.82
N GLY A 60 -20.41 3.44 -10.08
CA GLY A 60 -21.47 3.39 -9.06
C GLY A 60 -21.58 2.02 -8.36
N ARG A 61 -21.55 0.92 -9.14
CA ARG A 61 -21.57 -0.45 -8.60
C ARG A 61 -20.31 -0.73 -7.77
N LEU A 62 -19.15 -0.33 -8.27
CA LEU A 62 -17.88 -0.46 -7.53
C LEU A 62 -17.93 0.36 -6.23
N GLY A 63 -18.46 1.58 -6.31
CA GLY A 63 -18.70 2.50 -5.21
C GLY A 63 -19.47 1.85 -4.06
N SER A 64 -20.60 1.24 -4.41
CA SER A 64 -21.47 0.50 -3.48
C SER A 64 -20.77 -0.73 -2.90
N ALA A 65 -20.11 -1.54 -3.74
CA ALA A 65 -19.44 -2.77 -3.31
C ALA A 65 -18.29 -2.51 -2.32
N ILE A 66 -17.46 -1.49 -2.58
CA ILE A 66 -16.39 -1.07 -1.66
C ILE A 66 -17.00 -0.57 -0.35
N GLY A 67 -18.01 0.31 -0.42
CA GLY A 67 -18.68 0.86 0.76
C GLY A 67 -19.25 -0.24 1.66
N GLN A 68 -20.00 -1.20 1.10
CA GLN A 68 -20.53 -2.34 1.84
C GLN A 68 -19.44 -3.21 2.45
N ALA A 69 -18.38 -3.50 1.70
CA ALA A 69 -17.29 -4.35 2.17
C ALA A 69 -16.48 -3.73 3.31
N LEU A 70 -16.31 -2.40 3.29
CA LEU A 70 -15.65 -1.65 4.37
C LEU A 70 -16.57 -1.47 5.58
N ASN A 71 -17.84 -1.15 5.39
CA ASN A 71 -18.82 -1.00 6.49
C ASN A 71 -19.00 -2.27 7.32
N TYR A 72 -18.75 -3.46 6.75
CA TYR A 72 -18.76 -4.71 7.51
C TYR A 72 -17.55 -4.87 8.46
N ARG A 73 -16.51 -4.05 8.30
CA ARG A 73 -15.21 -4.18 8.97
C ARG A 73 -14.85 -3.00 9.86
N LEU A 74 -15.35 -1.82 9.52
CA LEU A 74 -15.11 -0.61 10.27
C LEU A 74 -16.08 -0.50 11.44
N SER A 75 -15.67 0.21 12.49
CA SER A 75 -16.54 0.52 13.63
C SER A 75 -17.57 1.59 13.29
N HIS A 76 -17.33 2.32 12.21
CA HIS A 76 -18.16 3.40 11.72
C HIS A 76 -18.58 3.17 10.26
N HIS A 77 -19.69 3.79 9.87
CA HIS A 77 -20.22 3.68 8.51
C HIS A 77 -19.69 4.81 7.62
N LEU A 78 -19.20 4.42 6.45
CA LEU A 78 -18.93 5.35 5.36
C LEU A 78 -20.22 6.02 4.90
N ALA A 79 -20.19 7.34 4.73
CA ALA A 79 -21.26 8.05 4.03
C ALA A 79 -21.32 7.61 2.55
N PRO A 80 -22.42 7.92 1.84
CA PRO A 80 -22.52 7.65 0.42
C PRO A 80 -21.33 8.19 -0.37
N ALA A 81 -20.86 7.39 -1.33
CA ALA A 81 -19.72 7.76 -2.15
C ALA A 81 -20.03 8.99 -3.01
N ARG A 82 -19.08 9.91 -3.09
CA ARG A 82 -19.09 11.03 -4.04
C ARG A 82 -18.29 10.66 -5.28
N PHE A 83 -18.71 11.16 -6.43
CA PHE A 83 -18.16 10.80 -7.73
C PHE A 83 -17.83 12.05 -8.53
N TRP A 84 -16.63 12.09 -9.10
CA TRP A 84 -16.19 13.11 -10.03
C TRP A 84 -15.60 12.45 -11.27
N GLU A 85 -15.90 13.02 -12.43
CA GLU A 85 -15.29 12.57 -13.68
C GLU A 85 -13.83 13.00 -13.76
N VAL A 86 -12.96 12.09 -14.20
CA VAL A 86 -11.55 12.38 -14.47
C VAL A 86 -11.41 12.79 -15.93
N ASN A 87 -11.49 14.10 -16.17
CA ASN A 87 -11.40 14.76 -17.47
C ASN A 87 -10.03 14.61 -18.17
N GLY A 88 -9.76 13.41 -18.69
CA GLY A 88 -8.61 13.11 -19.54
C GLY A 88 -7.28 12.87 -18.81
N ARG A 89 -6.24 12.59 -19.61
CA ARG A 89 -4.92 12.13 -19.12
C ARG A 89 -4.21 13.14 -18.22
N PHE A 90 -4.35 14.44 -18.51
CA PHE A 90 -3.72 15.48 -17.69
C PHE A 90 -4.32 15.55 -16.28
N HIS A 91 -5.65 15.45 -16.17
CA HIS A 91 -6.32 15.39 -14.89
C HIS A 91 -5.90 14.14 -14.10
N LEU A 92 -5.89 12.96 -14.74
CA LEU A 92 -5.42 11.74 -14.11
C LEU A 92 -3.96 11.85 -13.62
N LYS A 93 -3.07 12.44 -14.43
CA LYS A 93 -1.67 12.65 -14.04
C LYS A 93 -1.56 13.54 -12.79
N THR A 94 -2.40 14.57 -12.70
CA THR A 94 -2.48 15.45 -11.51
C THR A 94 -2.99 14.68 -10.30
N LEU A 95 -3.95 13.78 -10.49
CA LEU A 95 -4.47 12.92 -9.44
C LEU A 95 -3.43 11.96 -8.85
N ILE A 96 -2.38 11.57 -9.57
CA ILE A 96 -1.29 10.74 -9.00
C ILE A 96 -0.69 11.44 -7.79
N ARG A 97 -0.21 12.68 -7.95
CA ARG A 97 0.37 13.42 -6.82
C ARG A 97 -0.66 13.67 -5.74
N TYR A 98 -1.86 14.12 -6.13
CA TYR A 98 -2.93 14.40 -5.18
C TYR A 98 -3.26 13.19 -4.30
N VAL A 99 -3.49 12.01 -4.90
CA VAL A 99 -3.88 10.79 -4.16
C VAL A 99 -2.71 10.23 -3.36
N LEU A 100 -1.49 10.23 -3.90
CA LEU A 100 -0.35 9.62 -3.21
C LEU A 100 0.20 10.49 -2.07
N ASP A 101 0.02 11.82 -2.12
CA ASP A 101 0.51 12.78 -1.11
C ASP A 101 -0.57 13.20 -0.08
N GLN A 102 -1.69 12.48 -0.01
CA GLN A 102 -2.79 12.81 0.91
C GLN A 102 -2.34 12.94 2.37
N THR A 103 -1.38 12.12 2.81
CA THR A 103 -0.90 12.18 4.19
C THR A 103 -0.24 13.52 4.56
N SER A 104 0.50 14.13 3.61
CA SER A 104 1.07 15.46 3.79
C SER A 104 -0.02 16.53 3.77
N HIS A 105 -0.98 16.41 2.86
CA HIS A 105 -2.10 17.35 2.73
C HIS A 105 -2.93 17.41 4.01
N HIS A 106 -3.21 16.25 4.61
CA HIS A 106 -3.97 16.11 5.84
C HIS A 106 -3.13 16.30 7.11
N LYS A 107 -1.81 16.51 6.99
CA LYS A 107 -0.88 16.66 8.13
C LYS A 107 -1.04 15.54 9.17
N LEU A 108 -1.17 14.30 8.69
CA LEU A 108 -1.43 13.16 9.55
C LEU A 108 -0.29 12.96 10.56
N GLN A 109 -0.65 12.84 11.84
CA GLN A 109 0.32 12.65 12.90
C GLN A 109 0.93 11.24 12.83
N GLY A 110 2.21 11.13 13.21
CA GLY A 110 2.93 9.85 13.23
C GLY A 110 3.27 9.29 11.85
N VAL A 111 3.06 10.05 10.77
CA VAL A 111 3.53 9.68 9.42
C VAL A 111 4.97 10.14 9.26
N GLU A 112 5.89 9.19 9.23
CA GLU A 112 7.31 9.47 8.94
C GLU A 112 7.49 10.01 7.52
N HIS A 113 6.80 9.41 6.55
CA HIS A 113 6.92 9.77 5.13
C HIS A 113 5.70 9.25 4.32
N PRO A 114 5.14 10.00 3.35
CA PRO A 114 3.96 9.59 2.58
C PRO A 114 4.11 8.24 1.89
N ALA A 115 5.30 7.97 1.36
CA ALA A 115 5.63 6.70 0.71
C ALA A 115 5.49 5.46 1.62
N LEU A 116 5.63 5.62 2.95
CA LEU A 116 5.46 4.54 3.93
C LEU A 116 4.00 4.32 4.35
N TRP A 117 3.08 5.19 3.92
CA TRP A 117 1.68 5.08 4.26
C TRP A 117 1.05 3.82 3.68
N THR A 118 0.68 2.87 4.56
CA THR A 118 0.22 1.56 4.12
C THR A 118 -1.15 1.58 3.47
N GLY A 119 -1.94 2.64 3.68
CA GLY A 119 -3.24 2.87 3.04
C GLY A 119 -3.17 3.40 1.60
N SER A 120 -1.98 3.77 1.10
CA SER A 120 -1.76 4.29 -0.25
C SER A 120 -1.39 3.18 -1.24
N ASN A 121 -1.78 3.30 -2.50
CA ASN A 121 -1.37 2.37 -3.56
C ASN A 121 0.05 2.63 -4.10
N PHE A 122 0.77 3.65 -3.62
CA PHE A 122 2.17 3.89 -3.99
C PHE A 122 3.04 2.62 -3.89
N GLN A 123 2.88 1.87 -2.79
CA GLN A 123 3.66 0.65 -2.56
C GLN A 123 3.37 -0.45 -3.59
N ASP A 124 2.14 -0.52 -4.13
CA ASP A 124 1.82 -1.45 -5.22
C ASP A 124 2.50 -0.98 -6.51
N LEU A 125 2.41 0.31 -6.83
CA LEU A 125 2.93 0.90 -8.06
C LEU A 125 4.45 0.69 -8.21
N ILE A 126 5.21 0.73 -7.12
CA ILE A 126 6.66 0.48 -7.14
C ILE A 126 7.03 -0.99 -6.90
N GLY A 127 6.04 -1.89 -6.80
CA GLY A 127 6.26 -3.31 -6.53
C GLY A 127 6.76 -3.64 -5.13
N ALA A 128 6.61 -2.73 -4.16
CA ALA A 128 6.86 -2.97 -2.74
C ALA A 128 5.71 -3.71 -2.05
N ARG A 129 4.56 -3.86 -2.70
CA ARG A 129 3.44 -4.66 -2.22
C ARG A 129 2.92 -5.55 -3.34
N CYS A 130 2.58 -6.78 -3.00
CA CYS A 130 2.09 -7.80 -3.91
C CYS A 130 0.79 -8.37 -3.34
N LEU A 131 -0.35 -7.86 -3.82
CA LEU A 131 -1.67 -8.35 -3.46
C LEU A 131 -2.34 -8.98 -4.68
N PRO A 132 -3.01 -10.12 -4.52
CA PRO A 132 -3.79 -10.69 -5.62
C PRO A 132 -4.92 -9.74 -5.99
N GLY A 133 -5.13 -9.55 -7.29
CA GLY A 133 -6.24 -8.77 -7.85
C GLY A 133 -5.88 -7.35 -8.26
N LEU A 134 -4.88 -6.71 -7.64
CA LEU A 134 -4.44 -5.36 -8.06
C LEU A 134 -3.60 -5.46 -9.34
N ASP A 135 -4.02 -4.74 -10.38
CA ASP A 135 -3.31 -4.64 -11.63
C ASP A 135 -2.66 -3.25 -11.79
N VAL A 136 -1.36 -3.17 -11.50
CA VAL A 136 -0.60 -1.93 -11.65
C VAL A 136 -0.40 -1.55 -13.13
N ALA A 137 -0.53 -2.50 -14.06
CA ALA A 137 -0.43 -2.21 -15.49
C ALA A 137 -1.62 -1.36 -15.97
N LEU A 138 -2.74 -1.35 -15.25
CA LEU A 138 -3.90 -0.53 -15.59
C LEU A 138 -3.54 0.97 -15.59
N LEU A 139 -2.73 1.44 -14.64
CA LEU A 139 -2.27 2.83 -14.63
C LEU A 139 -1.43 3.14 -15.90
N GLN A 140 -0.58 2.21 -16.32
CA GLN A 140 0.23 2.35 -17.53
C GLN A 140 -0.64 2.33 -18.80
N GLN A 141 -1.72 1.56 -18.84
CA GLN A 141 -2.67 1.59 -19.96
C GLN A 141 -3.33 2.97 -20.12
N HIS A 142 -3.67 3.62 -19.01
CA HIS A 142 -4.25 4.96 -19.03
C HIS A 142 -3.22 6.07 -19.25
N LEU A 143 -2.00 5.89 -18.75
CA LEU A 143 -0.87 6.82 -18.88
C LEU A 143 0.38 6.09 -19.42
N PRO A 144 0.42 5.77 -20.73
CA PRO A 144 1.50 4.97 -21.31
C PRO A 144 2.87 5.66 -21.32
N ARG A 145 2.92 6.95 -21.03
CA ARG A 145 4.16 7.74 -20.90
C ARG A 145 4.53 8.05 -19.46
N LEU A 146 3.75 7.57 -18.48
CA LEU A 146 4.08 7.71 -17.07
C LEU A 146 5.32 6.89 -16.78
N ARG A 147 6.37 7.55 -16.31
CA ARG A 147 7.62 6.88 -15.93
C ARG A 147 7.62 6.58 -14.43
N SER A 148 8.43 5.60 -14.02
CA SER A 148 8.58 5.23 -12.60
C SER A 148 9.06 6.41 -11.78
N GLU A 149 9.99 7.21 -12.31
CA GLU A 149 10.54 8.40 -11.64
C GLU A 149 9.44 9.40 -11.27
N GLU A 150 8.40 9.55 -12.10
CA GLU A 150 7.28 10.45 -11.81
C GLU A 150 6.43 9.97 -10.62
N VAL A 151 6.32 8.65 -10.43
CA VAL A 151 5.63 8.06 -9.28
C VAL A 151 6.43 8.23 -8.00
N PHE A 152 7.74 8.03 -8.03
CA PHE A 152 8.62 8.31 -6.87
C PHE A 152 8.63 9.80 -6.52
N PHE A 153 8.73 10.68 -7.52
CA PHE A 153 8.72 12.12 -7.32
C PHE A 153 7.40 12.62 -6.70
N ALA A 154 6.27 11.98 -7.02
CA ALA A 154 4.97 12.32 -6.44
C ALA A 154 4.93 12.23 -4.90
N VAL A 155 5.80 11.42 -4.29
CA VAL A 155 5.96 11.30 -2.84
C VAL A 155 7.29 11.85 -2.33
N GLY A 156 8.03 12.61 -3.15
CA GLY A 156 9.29 13.24 -2.75
C GLY A 156 10.51 12.30 -2.71
N LEU A 157 10.49 11.18 -3.44
CA LEU A 157 11.62 10.24 -3.51
C LEU A 157 12.29 10.24 -4.89
N GLN A 158 13.55 9.84 -4.90
CA GLN A 158 14.24 9.38 -6.10
C GLN A 158 13.94 7.89 -6.35
N GLU A 159 14.03 7.44 -7.60
CA GLU A 159 13.83 6.03 -7.92
C GLU A 159 14.95 5.15 -7.35
N PHE A 160 14.59 3.97 -6.87
CA PHE A 160 15.52 2.96 -6.37
C PHE A 160 15.05 1.53 -6.68
N GLY A 161 15.99 0.58 -6.63
CA GLY A 161 15.73 -0.84 -6.83
C GLY A 161 15.56 -1.65 -5.53
N PRO A 162 15.35 -2.97 -5.63
CA PRO A 162 15.25 -3.86 -4.48
C PRO A 162 16.55 -3.87 -3.65
N ALA A 163 16.43 -3.93 -2.32
CA ALA A 163 17.58 -4.01 -1.42
C ALA A 163 18.48 -5.24 -1.70
N SER A 164 19.80 -5.03 -1.59
CA SER A 164 20.83 -6.09 -1.63
C SER A 164 20.80 -6.95 -0.36
N ASP A 165 21.50 -8.09 -0.36
CA ASP A 165 21.60 -8.96 0.82
C ASP A 165 22.29 -8.26 2.00
N ASP A 166 23.30 -7.42 1.72
CA ASP A 166 23.97 -6.60 2.74
C ASP A 166 23.00 -5.63 3.41
N ALA A 167 22.21 -4.90 2.61
CA ALA A 167 21.20 -3.97 3.12
C ALA A 167 20.09 -4.69 3.92
N LEU A 168 19.74 -5.93 3.54
CA LEU A 168 18.83 -6.77 4.33
C LEU A 168 19.46 -7.22 5.66
N SER A 169 20.76 -7.51 5.66
CA SER A 169 21.50 -7.92 6.87
C SER A 169 21.53 -6.77 7.88
N GLU A 170 21.89 -5.57 7.41
CA GLU A 170 22.03 -4.35 8.21
C GLU A 170 20.70 -3.86 8.82
N CYS A 171 19.56 -4.07 8.14
CA CYS A 171 18.28 -3.56 8.63
C CYS A 171 17.72 -4.33 9.85
N GLY A 172 18.22 -5.55 10.09
CA GLY A 172 17.83 -6.38 11.22
C GLY A 172 16.51 -7.16 11.00
N LEU A 173 16.36 -8.26 11.75
CA LEU A 173 15.19 -9.14 11.65
C LEU A 173 13.85 -8.42 11.88
N GLY A 174 13.76 -7.53 12.86
CA GLY A 174 12.52 -6.81 13.16
C GLY A 174 12.04 -5.95 11.97
N ALA A 175 12.95 -5.28 11.27
CA ALA A 175 12.62 -4.53 10.07
C ALA A 175 12.21 -5.45 8.92
N LEU A 176 12.87 -6.60 8.78
CA LEU A 176 12.52 -7.60 7.78
C LEU A 176 11.12 -8.19 8.01
N VAL A 177 10.72 -8.44 9.27
CA VAL A 177 9.35 -8.87 9.62
C VAL A 177 8.32 -7.80 9.23
N LYS A 178 8.58 -6.54 9.59
CA LYS A 178 7.71 -5.41 9.22
C LYS A 178 7.57 -5.26 7.70
N ALA A 179 8.67 -5.45 6.95
CA ALA A 179 8.68 -5.45 5.49
C ALA A 179 7.86 -6.63 4.92
N GLY A 180 8.02 -7.83 5.46
CA GLY A 180 7.20 -9.01 5.13
C GLY A 180 5.71 -8.78 5.33
N ALA A 181 5.32 -8.19 6.46
CA ALA A 181 3.94 -7.86 6.74
C ALA A 181 3.38 -6.80 5.78
N ALA A 182 4.16 -5.74 5.50
CA ALA A 182 3.75 -4.68 4.58
C ALA A 182 3.60 -5.18 3.13
N ALA A 183 4.50 -6.06 2.67
CA ALA A 183 4.51 -6.60 1.31
C ALA A 183 3.24 -7.37 0.93
N LEU A 184 2.49 -7.90 1.91
CA LEU A 184 1.20 -8.57 1.70
C LEU A 184 0.03 -7.81 2.33
N ALA A 185 0.25 -6.56 2.78
CA ALA A 185 -0.65 -5.84 3.67
C ALA A 185 -1.22 -6.75 4.78
N ALA A 186 -0.42 -7.64 5.37
CA ALA A 186 -0.81 -8.47 6.50
C ALA A 186 -0.79 -7.63 7.79
N PRO A 187 -1.50 -8.03 8.86
CA PRO A 187 -1.39 -7.32 10.14
C PRO A 187 0.08 -7.25 10.62
N PRO A 188 0.51 -6.15 11.26
CA PRO A 188 1.93 -5.92 11.59
C PRO A 188 2.63 -7.08 12.31
N ASP A 189 1.93 -7.71 13.26
CA ASP A 189 2.48 -8.78 14.10
C ASP A 189 2.26 -10.19 13.53
N LEU A 190 1.75 -10.29 12.29
CA LEU A 190 1.50 -11.55 11.58
C LEU A 190 0.76 -12.63 12.43
N PRO A 191 -0.34 -12.28 13.14
CA PRO A 191 -0.97 -13.19 14.08
C PRO A 191 -1.66 -14.38 13.39
N GLY A 192 -1.75 -15.49 14.12
CA GLY A 192 -2.54 -16.66 13.74
C GLY A 192 -1.95 -17.47 12.58
N ARG A 193 -2.82 -18.19 11.86
CA ARG A 193 -2.45 -19.12 10.77
C ARG A 193 -3.09 -18.77 9.42
N ARG A 194 -3.56 -17.54 9.25
CA ARG A 194 -4.10 -17.08 7.96
C ARG A 194 -3.00 -17.17 6.89
N LEU A 195 -3.39 -17.55 5.67
CA LEU A 195 -2.45 -17.81 4.57
C LEU A 195 -1.47 -16.65 4.34
N ILE A 196 -1.96 -15.40 4.33
CA ILE A 196 -1.12 -14.20 4.17
C ILE A 196 -0.05 -14.07 5.26
N CYS A 197 -0.36 -14.42 6.52
CA CYS A 197 0.60 -14.36 7.62
C CYS A 197 1.62 -15.50 7.49
N VAL A 198 1.19 -16.69 7.06
CA VAL A 198 2.10 -17.81 6.80
C VAL A 198 3.06 -17.50 5.66
N GLN A 199 2.56 -16.94 4.55
CA GLN A 199 3.37 -16.55 3.40
C GLN A 199 4.38 -15.45 3.75
N ALA A 200 3.96 -14.40 4.48
CA ALA A 200 4.87 -13.36 4.95
C ALA A 200 6.00 -13.95 5.81
N ARG A 201 5.66 -14.80 6.79
CA ARG A 201 6.65 -15.43 7.67
C ARG A 201 7.59 -16.37 6.90
N ALA A 202 7.07 -17.15 5.94
CA ALA A 202 7.87 -18.02 5.09
C ALA A 202 8.88 -17.22 4.25
N ALA A 203 8.43 -16.14 3.61
CA ALA A 203 9.29 -15.28 2.80
C ALA A 203 10.39 -14.61 3.65
N VAL A 204 10.03 -14.11 4.84
CA VAL A 204 10.99 -13.56 5.81
C VAL A 204 11.97 -14.65 6.27
N ALA A 205 11.49 -15.85 6.59
CA ALA A 205 12.33 -16.96 7.01
C ALA A 205 13.38 -17.37 5.96
N GLN A 206 12.99 -17.39 4.69
CA GLN A 206 13.91 -17.69 3.58
C GLN A 206 14.96 -16.59 3.39
N LEU A 207 14.53 -15.32 3.37
CA LEU A 207 15.45 -14.18 3.24
C LEU A 207 16.43 -14.12 4.42
N ALA A 208 15.92 -14.23 5.65
CA ALA A 208 16.72 -14.22 6.86
C ALA A 208 17.76 -15.35 6.88
N HIS A 209 17.36 -16.56 6.44
CA HIS A 209 18.30 -17.68 6.37
C HIS A 209 19.41 -17.43 5.35
N ARG A 210 19.08 -16.87 4.18
CA ARG A 210 20.04 -16.57 3.12
C ARG A 210 21.12 -15.59 3.58
N ILE A 211 20.73 -14.57 4.35
CA ILE A 211 21.65 -13.55 4.89
C ILE A 211 22.28 -13.95 6.24
N GLY A 212 22.22 -15.24 6.62
CA GLY A 212 22.98 -15.79 7.74
C GLY A 212 22.28 -15.85 9.11
N TYR A 213 21.01 -15.43 9.23
CA TYR A 213 20.32 -15.49 10.53
C TYR A 213 20.02 -16.92 10.99
N GLN A 214 20.24 -17.16 12.28
CA GLN A 214 20.00 -18.46 12.91
C GLN A 214 18.50 -18.71 13.12
N SER A 215 18.11 -19.99 13.19
CA SER A 215 16.71 -20.37 13.38
C SER A 215 16.12 -19.89 14.70
N LEU A 216 16.95 -19.76 15.74
CA LEU A 216 16.50 -19.29 17.06
C LEU A 216 16.17 -17.80 17.02
N GLN A 217 17.05 -16.97 16.47
CA GLN A 217 16.82 -15.53 16.27
C GLN A 217 15.58 -15.27 15.43
N LEU A 218 15.40 -16.04 14.36
CA LEU A 218 14.23 -15.96 13.49
C LEU A 218 12.94 -16.37 14.22
N ALA A 219 12.98 -17.41 15.03
CA ALA A 219 11.83 -17.88 15.81
C ALA A 219 11.34 -16.82 16.78
N ASP A 220 12.28 -16.15 17.46
CA ASP A 220 12.01 -15.07 18.39
C ASP A 220 11.38 -13.86 17.69
N ALA A 221 12.01 -13.40 16.60
CA ALA A 221 11.50 -12.27 15.80
C ALA A 221 10.11 -12.53 15.17
N LEU A 222 9.80 -13.79 14.82
CA LEU A 222 8.52 -14.20 14.27
C LEU A 222 7.48 -14.62 15.32
N GLN A 223 7.88 -14.66 16.59
CA GLN A 223 7.06 -15.18 17.70
C GLN A 223 6.50 -16.59 17.41
N VAL A 224 7.36 -17.49 16.95
CA VAL A 224 7.04 -18.90 16.66
C VAL A 224 8.06 -19.84 17.29
N THR A 225 7.79 -21.14 17.28
CA THR A 225 8.79 -22.13 17.73
C THR A 225 9.94 -22.28 16.73
N ARG A 226 11.13 -22.65 17.21
CA ARG A 226 12.31 -22.96 16.36
C ARG A 226 11.98 -23.95 15.24
N ARG A 227 11.25 -25.02 15.55
CA ARG A 227 10.80 -26.01 14.56
C ARG A 227 9.89 -25.41 13.49
N SER A 228 9.01 -24.48 13.87
CA SER A 228 8.15 -23.76 12.92
C SER A 228 8.96 -22.85 12.01
N ALA A 229 9.93 -22.10 12.55
CA ALA A 229 10.83 -21.26 11.77
C ALA A 229 11.65 -22.08 10.77
N GLN A 230 12.16 -23.26 11.16
CA GLN A 230 12.84 -24.18 10.25
C GLN A 230 11.94 -24.67 9.11
N ARG A 231 10.71 -25.09 9.43
CA ARG A 231 9.73 -25.55 8.43
C ARG A 231 9.36 -24.43 7.44
N MET A 232 9.22 -23.19 7.92
CA MET A 232 8.90 -22.04 7.08
C MET A 232 9.94 -21.75 6.01
N ARG A 233 11.22 -22.11 6.23
CA ARG A 233 12.29 -21.97 5.22
C ARG A 233 12.05 -22.83 3.98
N GLN A 234 11.38 -23.96 4.14
CA GLN A 234 11.10 -24.91 3.07
C GLN A 234 9.75 -24.65 2.39
N PHE A 235 8.92 -23.78 2.95
CA PHE A 235 7.61 -23.48 2.41
C PHE A 235 7.76 -22.71 1.08
N PRO A 236 7.06 -23.09 -0.01
CA PRO A 236 7.16 -22.38 -1.29
C PRO A 236 6.77 -20.90 -1.16
N VAL A 237 7.65 -20.01 -1.64
CA VAL A 237 7.43 -18.55 -1.62
C VAL A 237 7.50 -18.03 -3.06
N PRO A 238 6.48 -17.28 -3.52
CA PRO A 238 6.52 -16.64 -4.84
C PRO A 238 7.71 -15.67 -4.97
N PRO A 239 8.48 -15.70 -6.06
CA PRO A 239 9.61 -14.77 -6.26
C PRO A 239 9.21 -13.29 -6.18
N GLN A 240 7.99 -12.95 -6.61
CA GLN A 240 7.44 -11.60 -6.55
C GLN A 240 7.30 -11.10 -5.10
N LEU A 241 6.98 -11.99 -4.16
CA LEU A 241 6.90 -11.63 -2.74
C LEU A 241 8.30 -11.33 -2.18
N VAL A 242 9.31 -12.12 -2.55
CA VAL A 242 10.70 -11.85 -2.15
C VAL A 242 11.16 -10.48 -2.67
N LYS A 243 10.86 -10.17 -3.94
CA LYS A 243 11.13 -8.86 -4.53
C LYS A 243 10.41 -7.74 -3.78
N ALA A 244 9.13 -7.92 -3.45
CA ALA A 244 8.35 -6.93 -2.71
C ALA A 244 8.93 -6.65 -1.32
N ILE A 245 9.39 -7.68 -0.59
CA ILE A 245 10.04 -7.49 0.71
C ILE A 245 11.34 -6.69 0.58
N ARG A 246 12.15 -6.97 -0.45
CA ARG A 246 13.37 -6.20 -0.73
C ARG A 246 13.07 -4.74 -1.08
N MET A 247 12.04 -4.51 -1.90
CA MET A 247 11.56 -3.16 -2.21
C MET A 247 11.06 -2.44 -0.95
N GLN A 248 10.41 -3.14 -0.03
CA GLN A 248 9.96 -2.59 1.27
C GLN A 248 11.13 -2.18 2.18
N VAL A 249 12.22 -2.95 2.19
CA VAL A 249 13.43 -2.57 2.92
C VAL A 249 14.09 -1.35 2.27
N ALA A 250 14.29 -1.38 0.95
CA ALA A 250 14.86 -0.25 0.20
C ALA A 250 14.04 1.03 0.39
N LEU A 251 12.72 0.94 0.34
CA LEU A 251 11.81 2.06 0.57
C LEU A 251 12.01 2.70 1.95
N ARG A 252 12.14 1.88 3.01
CA ARG A 252 12.38 2.40 4.37
C ARG A 252 13.74 3.06 4.49
N LEU A 253 14.78 2.49 3.87
CA LEU A 253 16.12 3.09 3.85
C LEU A 253 16.11 4.43 3.12
N ALA A 254 15.46 4.50 1.95
CA ALA A 254 15.31 5.74 1.18
C ALA A 254 14.56 6.83 1.99
N CYS A 255 13.49 6.47 2.70
CA CYS A 255 12.75 7.43 3.53
C CYS A 255 13.55 7.93 4.74
N LYS A 256 14.45 7.12 5.31
CA LYS A 256 15.35 7.56 6.40
C LYS A 256 16.41 8.56 5.94
N GLY A 257 16.89 8.42 4.71
CA GLY A 257 17.87 9.33 4.11
C GLY A 257 17.27 10.59 3.49
N ALA A 258 15.97 10.59 3.21
CA ALA A 258 15.27 11.73 2.64
C ALA A 258 14.94 12.75 3.73
N ASN A 259 15.56 13.94 3.66
CA ASN A 259 15.06 15.12 4.35
C ASN A 259 13.77 15.55 3.64
N PHE A 260 12.63 15.04 4.09
CA PHE A 260 11.34 15.36 3.48
C PHE A 260 10.92 16.80 3.83
N THR A 261 11.34 17.76 3.02
CA THR A 261 10.64 19.05 2.91
C THR A 261 9.41 18.83 2.04
N SER A 262 8.21 18.88 2.65
CA SER A 262 6.95 18.84 1.92
C SER A 262 7.05 19.76 0.70
N LEU A 263 7.05 19.16 -0.50
CA LEU A 263 6.98 19.91 -1.74
C LEU A 263 5.66 20.67 -1.67
N LYS A 264 5.70 21.97 -1.35
CA LYS A 264 4.51 22.82 -1.28
C LYS A 264 3.63 22.45 -2.47
N ALA A 265 2.47 21.88 -2.18
CA ALA A 265 1.51 21.55 -3.22
C ALA A 265 1.22 22.88 -3.91
N GLY A 266 1.75 23.07 -5.13
CA GLY A 266 1.21 24.09 -6.01
C GLY A 266 -0.28 23.84 -6.04
N SER A 267 -1.06 24.82 -5.59
CA SER A 267 -2.50 24.75 -5.38
C SER A 267 -3.11 23.78 -6.37
N GLY A 268 -3.44 22.57 -5.87
CA GLY A 268 -4.04 21.53 -6.71
C GLY A 268 -5.29 22.11 -7.37
N PRO A 269 -5.76 21.51 -8.50
CA PRO A 269 -7.00 21.95 -9.10
C PRO A 269 -8.05 22.05 -8.00
N GLN A 270 -8.59 23.25 -7.80
CA GLN A 270 -9.74 23.43 -6.92
C GLN A 270 -10.84 22.60 -7.55
N LEU A 271 -11.03 21.38 -7.04
CA LEU A 271 -12.23 20.61 -7.31
C LEU A 271 -13.33 21.45 -6.66
N GLU A 272 -14.00 22.26 -7.48
CA GLU A 272 -15.11 23.12 -7.06
C GLU A 272 -16.08 22.27 -6.24
N ARG A 273 -16.33 22.72 -5.01
CA ARG A 273 -17.16 22.02 -4.01
C ARG A 273 -18.63 22.28 -4.25
#